data_AF-A0A967UEM8-F1
#
_entry.id   AF-A0A967UEM8-F1
#
_cell.length_a   1.000
_cell.length_b   1.000
_cell.length_c   1.000
_cell.angle_alpha   90.00
_cell.angle_beta   90.00
_cell.angle_gamma   90.00
#
_symmetry.space_group_name_H-M   'P 1'
#
loop_
_entity.id
_entity.type
_entity.pdbx_description
1 polymer ?
#
loop_
_entity_poly.entity_id
_entity_poly.type
_entity_poly.pdbx_seq_one_letter_code
_entity_poly.pdbx_strand_id
1 'polypeptide(L)'
;MKLHAFLMLLGALHGIFLALVLLSNRASRNTANGLLATILLIFSGYLFEHYLILENLVTVFPHLIAAFVPFLFLLGPLYFFYVKATLDQPIKVQPKDFLHIAPAFICFLTIVPFYLQSAENKIARVEACDPNNFQLPANRAIYFGALFIQMATYIYITWQFLKQQKIIDRRSFKNGDAVFRWLHFFTIGFAYLLVCFLAVFLLFLFTNFHLYMALFTLLLVPAFLIHAIGYWAIKESVIIHGNGAGRSNGRYQNSRLSESLASNLKRKLLNLMETEKIYRESKMGLPEISKRLSVNSRYLSQLVNQEFQCRLTDFINAYRIDEAKRMLIDKKYSHLSLLGI
;
A
#
# COMPACT_ATOMS: atom_id res chain seq x y z
N MET A 1 -9.95 -18.51 -28.77
CA MET A 1 -9.52 -17.39 -27.89
C MET A 1 -8.36 -16.64 -28.52
N LYS A 2 -8.55 -15.34 -28.78
CA LYS A 2 -7.48 -14.48 -29.32
C LYS A 2 -6.43 -14.24 -28.22
N LEU A 3 -5.15 -14.06 -28.58
CA LEU A 3 -4.06 -13.85 -27.61
C LEU A 3 -4.38 -12.73 -26.58
N HIS A 4 -4.95 -11.62 -27.05
CA HIS A 4 -5.35 -10.50 -26.18
C HIS A 4 -6.40 -10.90 -25.13
N ALA A 5 -7.43 -11.66 -25.52
CA ALA A 5 -8.47 -12.12 -24.61
C ALA A 5 -7.89 -13.07 -23.55
N PHE A 6 -7.00 -13.98 -23.96
CA PHE A 6 -6.30 -14.87 -23.04
C PHE A 6 -5.50 -14.11 -21.99
N LEU A 7 -4.73 -13.10 -22.40
CA LEU A 7 -3.92 -12.28 -21.50
C LEU A 7 -4.78 -11.48 -20.51
N MET A 8 -5.95 -10.97 -20.94
CA MET A 8 -6.89 -10.29 -20.05
C MET A 8 -7.48 -11.22 -19.00
N LEU A 9 -7.92 -12.43 -19.42
CA LEU A 9 -8.43 -13.43 -18.49
C LEU A 9 -7.35 -13.85 -17.48
N LEU A 10 -6.13 -14.10 -17.95
CA LEU A 10 -5.00 -14.43 -17.08
C LEU A 10 -4.72 -13.33 -16.06
N GLY A 11 -4.71 -12.06 -16.51
CA GLY A 11 -4.56 -10.90 -15.64
C GLY A 11 -5.66 -10.78 -14.59
N ALA A 12 -6.91 -11.00 -14.98
CA ALA A 12 -8.06 -10.99 -14.07
C ALA A 12 -7.97 -12.10 -13.00
N LEU A 13 -7.68 -13.34 -13.42
CA LEU A 13 -7.55 -14.47 -12.50
C LEU A 13 -6.37 -14.29 -11.54
N HIS A 14 -5.24 -13.78 -12.03
CA HIS A 14 -4.09 -13.50 -11.18
C HIS A 14 -4.37 -12.39 -10.18
N GLY A 15 -5.06 -11.31 -10.58
CA GLY A 15 -5.43 -10.24 -9.66
C GLY A 15 -6.39 -10.71 -8.57
N ILE A 16 -7.36 -11.57 -8.90
CA ILE A 16 -8.25 -12.22 -7.92
C ILE A 16 -7.45 -13.11 -6.98
N PHE A 17 -6.54 -13.94 -7.50
CA PHE A 17 -5.67 -14.80 -6.69
C PHE A 17 -4.84 -13.97 -5.69
N LEU A 18 -4.18 -12.90 -6.15
CA LEU A 18 -3.40 -12.01 -5.28
C LEU A 18 -4.28 -11.35 -4.23
N ALA A 19 -5.45 -10.86 -4.59
CA ALA A 19 -6.40 -10.28 -3.63
C ALA A 19 -6.79 -11.30 -2.53
N LEU A 20 -7.08 -12.55 -2.92
CA LEU A 20 -7.39 -13.63 -1.96
C LEU A 20 -6.21 -13.94 -1.04
N VAL A 21 -4.98 -13.99 -1.57
CA VAL A 21 -3.77 -14.20 -0.76
C VAL A 21 -3.60 -13.07 0.27
N LEU A 22 -3.78 -11.81 -0.15
CA LEU A 22 -3.64 -10.64 0.73
C LEU A 22 -4.69 -10.60 1.85
N LEU A 23 -5.91 -11.04 1.55
CA LEU A 23 -7.04 -11.02 2.50
C LEU A 23 -7.07 -12.25 3.42
N SER A 24 -6.63 -13.41 2.95
CA SER A 24 -6.75 -14.69 3.68
C SER A 24 -5.58 -14.95 4.62
N ASN A 25 -4.38 -14.45 4.31
CA ASN A 25 -3.21 -14.67 5.15
C ASN A 25 -3.27 -13.78 6.42
N ARG A 26 -3.31 -14.40 7.59
CA ARG A 26 -3.37 -13.68 8.88
C ARG A 26 -2.17 -12.76 9.12
N ALA A 27 -1.00 -13.11 8.58
CA ALA A 27 0.21 -12.29 8.67
C ALA A 27 0.13 -11.02 7.79
N SER A 28 -0.59 -11.10 6.66
CA SER A 28 -0.77 -9.97 5.73
C SER A 28 -2.00 -9.12 6.04
N ARG A 29 -2.86 -9.51 6.98
CA ARG A 29 -4.12 -8.81 7.23
C ARG A 29 -3.90 -7.45 7.92
N ASN A 30 -3.86 -6.40 7.11
CA ASN A 30 -3.77 -4.99 7.50
C ASN A 30 -4.55 -4.11 6.52
N THR A 31 -4.73 -2.83 6.87
CA THR A 31 -5.50 -1.88 6.06
C THR A 31 -4.91 -1.67 4.67
N ALA A 32 -3.57 -1.57 4.55
CA ALA A 32 -2.91 -1.39 3.27
C ALA A 32 -3.20 -2.56 2.31
N ASN A 33 -3.08 -3.80 2.79
CA ASN A 33 -3.35 -4.98 1.99
C ASN A 33 -4.83 -5.14 1.63
N GLY A 34 -5.75 -4.70 2.51
CA GLY A 34 -7.17 -4.62 2.16
C GLY A 34 -7.45 -3.62 1.03
N LEU A 35 -6.81 -2.45 1.07
CA LEU A 35 -6.92 -1.43 0.02
C LEU A 35 -6.30 -1.92 -1.30
N LEU A 36 -5.12 -2.54 -1.24
CA LEU A 36 -4.47 -3.12 -2.43
C LEU A 36 -5.30 -4.25 -3.03
N ALA A 37 -5.85 -5.16 -2.20
CA ALA A 37 -6.75 -6.21 -2.67
C ALA A 37 -7.99 -5.63 -3.36
N THR A 38 -8.55 -4.54 -2.82
CA THR A 38 -9.69 -3.85 -3.44
C THR A 38 -9.33 -3.27 -4.81
N ILE A 39 -8.17 -2.62 -4.93
CA ILE A 39 -7.64 -2.11 -6.22
C ILE A 39 -7.46 -3.26 -7.22
N LEU A 40 -6.87 -4.38 -6.79
CA LEU A 40 -6.69 -5.57 -7.61
C LEU A 40 -8.01 -6.16 -8.10
N LEU A 41 -9.04 -6.21 -7.24
CA LEU A 41 -10.36 -6.70 -7.63
C LEU A 41 -11.07 -5.79 -8.63
N ILE A 42 -10.96 -4.47 -8.48
CA ILE A 42 -11.51 -3.50 -9.45
C ILE A 42 -10.85 -3.71 -10.82
N PHE A 43 -9.52 -3.78 -10.87
CA PHE A 43 -8.82 -4.06 -12.12
C PHE A 43 -9.16 -5.42 -12.70
N SER A 44 -9.26 -6.46 -11.86
CA SER A 44 -9.58 -7.82 -12.30
C SER A 44 -10.98 -7.91 -12.89
N GLY A 45 -11.96 -7.30 -12.24
CA GLY A 45 -13.32 -7.24 -12.75
C GLY A 45 -13.42 -6.48 -14.07
N TYR A 46 -12.70 -5.35 -14.18
CA TYR A 46 -12.65 -4.58 -15.42
C TYR A 46 -11.98 -5.33 -16.57
N LEU A 47 -10.89 -6.07 -16.30
CA LEU A 47 -10.25 -6.96 -17.29
C LEU A 47 -11.16 -8.12 -17.68
N PHE A 48 -11.87 -8.72 -16.73
CA PHE A 48 -12.81 -9.80 -16.99
C PHE A 48 -13.99 -9.33 -17.86
N GLU A 49 -14.53 -8.14 -17.58
CA GLU A 49 -15.58 -7.52 -18.40
C GLU A 49 -15.12 -7.38 -19.87
N HIS A 50 -13.88 -6.92 -20.09
CA HIS A 50 -13.32 -6.78 -21.43
C HIS A 50 -13.04 -8.13 -22.12
N TYR A 51 -12.62 -9.13 -21.35
CA TYR A 51 -12.53 -10.50 -21.86
C TYR A 51 -13.89 -11.00 -22.37
N LEU A 52 -14.99 -10.76 -21.63
CA LEU A 52 -16.34 -11.16 -22.05
C LEU A 52 -16.74 -10.48 -23.37
N ILE A 53 -16.37 -9.22 -23.56
CA ILE A 53 -16.63 -8.49 -24.81
C ILE A 53 -15.84 -9.11 -25.98
N LEU A 54 -14.55 -9.41 -25.81
CA LEU A 54 -13.70 -9.93 -26.90
C LEU A 54 -14.10 -11.32 -27.38
N GLU A 55 -14.57 -12.18 -26.48
CA GLU A 55 -15.02 -13.54 -26.81
C GLU A 55 -16.54 -13.60 -27.06
N ASN A 56 -17.20 -12.44 -27.18
CA ASN A 56 -18.65 -12.30 -27.41
C ASN A 56 -19.54 -13.00 -26.36
N LEU A 57 -19.02 -13.19 -25.14
CA LEU A 57 -19.71 -13.79 -24.00
C LEU A 57 -20.68 -12.82 -23.32
N VAL A 58 -20.69 -11.55 -23.73
CA VAL A 58 -21.71 -10.56 -23.32
C VAL A 58 -23.13 -10.95 -23.75
N THR A 59 -23.27 -11.83 -24.74
CA THR A 59 -24.56 -12.43 -25.12
C THR A 59 -25.11 -13.36 -24.04
N VAL A 60 -24.23 -14.00 -23.27
CA VAL A 60 -24.58 -14.87 -22.14
C VAL A 60 -24.69 -14.07 -20.85
N PHE A 61 -23.82 -13.07 -20.65
CA PHE A 61 -23.76 -12.25 -19.44
C PHE A 61 -23.98 -10.74 -19.71
N PRO A 62 -25.14 -10.33 -20.26
CA PRO A 62 -25.38 -8.95 -20.68
C PRO A 62 -25.44 -7.96 -19.51
N HIS A 63 -25.71 -8.43 -18.30
CA HIS A 63 -25.77 -7.61 -17.08
C HIS A 63 -24.40 -7.28 -16.50
N LEU A 64 -23.30 -7.79 -17.08
CA LEU A 64 -21.94 -7.39 -16.68
C LEU A 64 -21.37 -6.24 -17.52
N ILE A 65 -22.04 -5.84 -18.61
CA ILE A 65 -21.59 -4.76 -19.48
C ILE A 65 -21.53 -3.45 -18.68
N ALA A 66 -20.36 -2.81 -18.65
CA ALA A 66 -20.07 -1.58 -17.92
C ALA A 66 -20.21 -1.66 -16.39
N ALA A 67 -20.22 -2.86 -15.80
CA ALA A 67 -20.41 -3.05 -14.36
C ALA A 67 -19.26 -2.48 -13.53
N PHE A 68 -18.03 -2.55 -14.06
CA PHE A 68 -16.85 -2.10 -13.33
C PHE A 68 -16.51 -0.62 -13.55
N VAL A 69 -17.20 0.05 -14.47
CA VAL A 69 -16.95 1.44 -14.88
C VAL A 69 -17.05 2.44 -13.70
N PRO A 70 -18.10 2.43 -12.85
CA PRO A 70 -18.18 3.36 -11.72
C PRO A 70 -17.03 3.19 -10.72
N PHE A 71 -16.54 1.97 -10.54
CA PHE A 71 -15.49 1.65 -9.58
C PHE A 71 -14.12 2.19 -9.99
N LEU A 72 -13.92 2.53 -11.27
CA LEU A 72 -12.68 3.15 -11.74
C LEU A 72 -12.41 4.49 -11.05
N PHE A 73 -13.46 5.24 -10.71
CA PHE A 73 -13.35 6.48 -9.92
C PHE A 73 -12.85 6.25 -8.49
N LEU A 74 -12.89 5.02 -7.97
CA LEU A 74 -12.37 4.73 -6.64
C LEU A 74 -10.86 4.46 -6.66
N LEU A 75 -10.26 4.17 -7.82
CA LEU A 75 -8.86 3.77 -7.92
C LEU A 75 -7.88 4.84 -7.41
N GLY A 76 -8.09 6.11 -7.77
CA GLY A 76 -7.26 7.23 -7.29
C GLY A 76 -7.29 7.40 -5.76
N PRO A 77 -8.48 7.59 -5.15
CA PRO A 77 -8.63 7.66 -3.69
C PRO A 77 -8.08 6.43 -2.97
N LEU A 78 -8.45 5.21 -3.43
CA LEU A 78 -7.99 3.97 -2.83
C LEU A 78 -6.46 3.87 -2.86
N TYR A 79 -5.84 4.28 -3.96
CA TYR A 79 -4.39 4.26 -4.08
C TYR A 79 -3.70 5.25 -3.12
N PHE A 80 -4.24 6.46 -2.98
CA PHE A 80 -3.72 7.42 -2.01
C PHE A 80 -3.83 6.92 -0.57
N PHE A 81 -4.97 6.35 -0.19
CA PHE A 81 -5.13 5.74 1.13
C PHE A 81 -4.24 4.51 1.31
N TYR A 82 -4.00 3.73 0.26
CA TYR A 82 -3.05 2.62 0.28
C TYR A 82 -1.63 3.11 0.60
N VAL A 83 -1.19 4.21 -0.04
CA VAL A 83 0.11 4.84 0.24
C VAL A 83 0.20 5.32 1.69
N LYS A 84 -0.84 5.98 2.21
CA LYS A 84 -0.90 6.39 3.62
C LYS A 84 -0.84 5.21 4.58
N ALA A 85 -1.65 4.17 4.32
CA ALA A 85 -1.67 2.95 5.13
C ALA A 85 -0.33 2.22 5.13
N THR A 86 0.38 2.23 3.98
CA THR A 86 1.67 1.57 3.83
C THR A 86 2.78 2.28 4.61
N LEU A 87 2.67 3.60 4.78
CA LEU A 87 3.60 4.42 5.55
C LEU A 87 3.15 4.62 7.01
N ASP A 88 2.30 3.74 7.54
CA ASP A 88 1.76 3.78 8.91
C ASP A 88 1.15 5.11 9.34
N GLN A 89 0.67 5.89 8.37
CA GLN A 89 0.01 7.15 8.66
C GLN A 89 -1.44 6.88 9.06
N PRO A 90 -1.95 7.50 10.15
CA PRO A 90 -3.30 7.25 10.63
C PRO A 90 -4.33 7.65 9.57
N ILE A 91 -5.18 6.69 9.19
CA ILE A 91 -6.35 6.93 8.36
C ILE A 91 -7.52 7.22 9.28
N LYS A 92 -7.82 8.50 9.46
CA LYS A 92 -9.04 8.94 10.14
C LYS A 92 -10.08 9.23 9.07
N VAL A 93 -11.09 8.39 8.95
CA VAL A 93 -12.22 8.63 8.05
C VAL A 93 -13.00 9.82 8.58
N GLN A 94 -13.05 10.89 7.82
CA GLN A 94 -13.83 12.08 8.08
C GLN A 94 -15.04 12.12 7.15
N PRO A 95 -16.13 12.81 7.52
CA PRO A 95 -17.29 13.00 6.62
C PRO A 95 -16.92 13.55 5.24
N LYS A 96 -15.87 14.37 5.15
CA LYS A 96 -15.36 14.92 3.89
C LYS A 96 -14.74 13.87 2.97
N ASP A 97 -14.23 12.76 3.51
CA ASP A 97 -13.62 11.68 2.71
C ASP A 97 -14.67 10.95 1.86
N PHE A 98 -15.96 10.99 2.26
CA PHE A 98 -17.06 10.45 1.45
C PHE A 98 -17.26 11.23 0.15
N LEU A 99 -16.78 12.47 0.06
CA LEU A 99 -16.81 13.24 -1.20
C LEU A 99 -15.98 12.55 -2.29
N HIS A 100 -15.01 11.73 -1.93
CA HIS A 100 -14.21 10.96 -2.88
C HIS A 100 -14.97 9.81 -3.54
N ILE A 101 -16.11 9.40 -2.96
CA ILE A 101 -17.02 8.40 -3.52
C ILE A 101 -18.03 9.05 -4.47
N ALA A 102 -18.28 10.36 -4.34
CA ALA A 102 -19.28 11.07 -5.14
C ALA A 102 -19.09 10.89 -6.67
N PRO A 103 -17.87 10.96 -7.25
CA PRO A 103 -17.70 10.71 -8.68
C PRO A 103 -18.13 9.30 -9.12
N ALA A 104 -17.81 8.28 -8.31
CA ALA A 104 -18.25 6.90 -8.57
C ALA A 104 -19.77 6.77 -8.48
N PHE A 105 -20.39 7.41 -7.49
CA PHE A 105 -21.85 7.38 -7.32
C PHE A 105 -22.58 8.13 -8.45
N ILE A 106 -22.10 9.31 -8.86
CA ILE A 106 -22.66 10.05 -10.01
C ILE A 106 -22.55 9.21 -11.27
N CYS A 107 -21.39 8.57 -11.51
CA CYS A 107 -21.24 7.65 -12.63
C CYS A 107 -22.20 6.48 -12.55
N PHE A 108 -22.40 5.89 -11.37
CA PHE A 108 -23.35 4.81 -11.21
C PHE A 108 -24.76 5.26 -11.63
N LEU A 109 -25.21 6.43 -11.17
CA LEU A 109 -26.51 7.00 -11.53
C LEU A 109 -26.69 7.20 -13.05
N THR A 110 -25.64 7.59 -13.77
CA THR A 110 -25.73 7.77 -15.24
C THR A 110 -25.83 6.44 -16.00
N ILE A 111 -25.40 5.32 -15.41
CA ILE A 111 -25.50 3.99 -16.01
C ILE A 111 -26.80 3.26 -15.61
N VAL A 112 -27.47 3.67 -14.52
CA VAL A 112 -28.75 3.07 -14.09
C VAL A 112 -29.77 2.94 -15.24
N PRO A 113 -30.03 3.95 -16.10
CA PRO A 113 -30.96 3.81 -17.20
C PRO A 113 -30.60 2.68 -18.19
N PHE A 114 -29.30 2.42 -18.40
CA PHE A 114 -28.83 1.30 -19.21
C PHE A 114 -29.11 -0.04 -18.51
N TYR A 115 -28.93 -0.12 -17.19
CA TYR A 115 -29.21 -1.33 -16.41
C TYR A 115 -30.70 -1.69 -16.35
N LEU A 116 -31.59 -0.70 -16.45
CA LEU A 116 -33.04 -0.91 -16.51
C LEU A 116 -33.52 -1.46 -17.86
N GLN A 117 -32.69 -1.45 -18.91
CA GLN A 117 -33.03 -2.03 -20.21
C GLN A 117 -33.05 -3.57 -20.17
N SER A 118 -33.81 -4.19 -21.08
CA SER A 118 -33.79 -5.64 -21.30
C SER A 118 -32.41 -6.14 -21.73
N ALA A 119 -32.16 -7.44 -21.54
CA ALA A 119 -30.93 -8.09 -22.02
C ALA A 119 -30.71 -7.88 -23.52
N GLU A 120 -31.76 -8.06 -24.33
CA GLU A 120 -31.74 -7.87 -25.78
C GLU A 120 -31.29 -6.46 -26.17
N ASN A 121 -31.85 -5.42 -25.54
CA ASN A 121 -31.47 -4.04 -25.81
C ASN A 121 -30.02 -3.74 -25.42
N LYS A 122 -29.50 -4.37 -24.36
CA LYS A 122 -28.09 -4.23 -23.95
C LYS A 122 -27.14 -4.87 -24.97
N ILE A 123 -27.47 -6.07 -25.43
CA ILE A 123 -26.69 -6.80 -26.43
C ILE A 123 -26.70 -6.05 -27.75
N ALA A 124 -27.88 -5.65 -28.24
CA ALA A 124 -28.04 -4.90 -29.48
C ALA A 124 -27.21 -3.61 -29.49
N ARG A 125 -27.08 -2.92 -28.34
CA ARG A 125 -26.22 -1.73 -28.23
C ARG A 125 -24.73 -2.03 -28.35
N VAL A 126 -24.26 -3.18 -27.90
CA VAL A 126 -22.86 -3.59 -28.05
C VAL A 126 -22.58 -4.07 -29.47
N GLU A 127 -23.51 -4.83 -30.06
CA GLU A 127 -23.39 -5.32 -31.44
C GLU A 127 -23.53 -4.20 -32.48
N ALA A 128 -24.37 -3.20 -32.21
CA ALA A 128 -24.52 -2.01 -33.07
C ALA A 128 -23.31 -1.05 -33.01
N CYS A 129 -22.38 -1.24 -32.07
CA CYS A 129 -21.14 -0.48 -32.06
C CYS A 129 -20.20 -1.01 -33.14
N ASP A 130 -20.16 -0.32 -34.28
CA ASP A 130 -19.12 -0.51 -35.29
C ASP A 130 -17.74 -0.18 -34.67
N PRO A 131 -16.81 -1.14 -34.55
CA PRO A 131 -15.47 -0.89 -34.02
C PRO A 131 -14.67 0.15 -34.81
N ASN A 132 -15.03 0.37 -36.08
CA ASN A 132 -14.38 1.30 -37.00
C ASN A 132 -15.07 2.67 -37.08
N ASN A 133 -16.31 2.78 -36.58
CA ASN A 133 -17.10 4.02 -36.60
C ASN A 133 -17.73 4.33 -35.23
N PHE A 134 -17.00 3.97 -34.17
CA PHE A 134 -17.47 4.19 -32.80
C PHE A 134 -17.57 5.68 -32.50
N GLN A 135 -18.79 6.22 -32.46
CA GLN A 135 -19.04 7.58 -32.01
C GLN A 135 -19.21 7.58 -30.49
N LEU A 136 -18.34 8.30 -29.79
CA LEU A 136 -18.46 8.47 -28.35
C LEU A 136 -19.54 9.52 -28.07
N PRO A 137 -20.71 9.16 -27.51
CA PRO A 137 -21.71 10.16 -27.19
C PRO A 137 -21.14 11.17 -26.20
N ALA A 138 -21.48 12.45 -26.37
CA ALA A 138 -20.85 13.57 -25.67
C ALA A 138 -20.84 13.43 -24.13
N ASN A 139 -21.88 12.80 -23.58
CA ASN A 139 -21.98 12.49 -22.14
C ASN A 139 -20.87 11.53 -21.65
N ARG A 140 -20.38 10.61 -22.49
CA ARG A 140 -19.27 9.71 -22.14
C ARG A 140 -17.92 10.44 -22.20
N ALA A 141 -17.74 11.41 -23.09
CA ALA A 141 -16.52 12.21 -23.14
C ALA A 141 -16.29 12.99 -21.82
N ILE A 142 -17.36 13.59 -21.28
CA ILE A 142 -17.34 14.28 -19.98
C ILE A 142 -16.95 13.33 -18.85
N TYR A 143 -17.52 12.12 -18.83
CA TYR A 143 -17.18 11.08 -17.85
C TYR A 143 -15.69 10.73 -17.89
N PHE A 144 -15.13 10.47 -19.08
CA PHE A 144 -13.71 10.11 -19.21
C PHE A 144 -12.82 11.27 -18.80
N GLY A 145 -13.16 12.51 -19.21
CA GLY A 145 -12.46 13.72 -18.77
C GLY A 145 -12.45 13.86 -17.24
N ALA A 146 -13.59 13.64 -16.57
CA ALA A 146 -13.67 13.67 -15.12
C ALA A 146 -12.79 12.59 -14.46
N LEU A 147 -12.76 11.38 -15.03
CA LEU A 147 -11.90 10.29 -14.57
C LEU A 147 -10.41 10.66 -14.71
N PHE A 148 -10.01 11.24 -15.85
CA PHE A 148 -8.64 11.71 -16.07
C PHE A 148 -8.23 12.78 -15.05
N ILE A 149 -9.06 13.80 -14.85
CA ILE A 149 -8.81 14.89 -13.91
C ILE A 149 -8.68 14.35 -12.48
N GLN A 150 -9.59 13.47 -12.08
CA GLN A 150 -9.59 12.88 -10.75
C GLN A 150 -8.32 12.04 -10.53
N MET A 151 -7.98 11.16 -11.47
CA MET A 151 -6.78 10.34 -11.39
C MET A 151 -5.50 11.18 -11.36
N ALA A 152 -5.40 12.21 -12.22
CA ALA A 152 -4.29 13.16 -12.21
C ALA A 152 -4.13 13.86 -10.86
N THR A 153 -5.26 14.29 -10.28
CA THR A 153 -5.30 14.94 -8.97
C THR A 153 -4.74 14.03 -7.88
N TYR A 154 -5.16 12.76 -7.84
CA TYR A 154 -4.68 11.81 -6.85
C TYR A 154 -3.23 11.39 -7.04
N ILE A 155 -2.77 11.26 -8.29
CA ILE A 155 -1.35 11.02 -8.59
C ILE A 155 -0.52 12.21 -8.08
N TYR A 156 -0.95 13.44 -8.35
CA TYR A 156 -0.27 14.65 -7.87
C TYR A 156 -0.22 14.71 -6.35
N ILE A 157 -1.36 14.54 -5.67
CA ILE A 157 -1.45 14.55 -4.19
C ILE A 157 -0.54 13.46 -3.60
N THR A 158 -0.60 12.24 -4.15
CA THR A 158 0.22 11.11 -3.71
C THR A 158 1.71 11.41 -3.88
N TRP A 159 2.09 12.00 -5.02
CA TRP A 159 3.48 12.36 -5.30
C TRP A 159 4.01 13.43 -4.32
N GLN A 160 3.21 14.46 -4.04
CA GLN A 160 3.58 15.47 -3.04
C GLN A 160 3.71 14.87 -1.65
N PHE A 161 2.78 13.99 -1.28
CA PHE A 161 2.83 13.27 -0.02
C PHE A 161 4.10 12.41 0.11
N LEU A 162 4.43 11.61 -0.91
CA LEU A 162 5.65 10.80 -0.93
C LEU A 162 6.93 11.65 -0.82
N LYS A 163 6.97 12.84 -1.44
CA LYS A 163 8.08 13.78 -1.31
C LYS A 163 8.25 14.27 0.13
N GLN A 164 7.15 14.63 0.80
CA GLN A 164 7.17 15.10 2.18
C GLN A 164 7.66 14.00 3.15
N GLN A 165 7.27 12.75 2.94
CA GLN A 165 7.67 11.63 3.81
C GLN A 165 9.09 11.11 3.57
N LYS A 166 9.73 11.48 2.46
CA LYS A 166 11.05 10.95 2.04
C LYS A 166 12.17 11.22 3.06
N ILE A 167 12.08 12.31 3.82
CA ILE A 167 13.14 12.75 4.76
C ILE A 167 12.94 12.15 6.16
N ILE A 168 11.69 12.02 6.62
CA ILE A 168 11.38 11.68 8.01
C ILE A 168 11.30 10.16 8.21
N ASP A 169 10.78 9.41 7.24
CA ASP A 169 10.32 8.04 7.47
C ASP A 169 11.26 6.94 6.95
N ARG A 170 12.24 7.24 6.09
CA ARG A 170 13.17 6.22 5.55
C ARG A 170 13.95 5.45 6.63
N ARG A 171 14.21 6.10 7.78
CA ARG A 171 14.95 5.54 8.91
C ARG A 171 14.07 4.77 9.91
N SER A 172 12.74 4.88 9.78
CA SER A 172 11.78 4.33 10.74
C SER A 172 11.32 2.90 10.39
N PHE A 173 11.42 2.50 9.12
CA PHE A 173 10.92 1.20 8.63
C PHE A 173 12.04 0.21 8.31
N LYS A 174 11.83 -1.06 8.68
CA LYS A 174 12.64 -2.18 8.17
C LYS A 174 12.37 -2.32 6.67
N ASN A 175 13.41 -2.20 5.86
CA ASN A 175 13.34 -2.11 4.39
C ASN A 175 12.61 -0.85 3.86
N GLY A 176 12.66 0.27 4.60
CA GLY A 176 12.01 1.53 4.20
C GLY A 176 12.35 1.98 2.78
N ASP A 177 13.61 1.86 2.35
CA ASP A 177 14.00 2.21 0.97
C ASP A 177 13.29 1.35 -0.09
N ALA A 178 13.04 0.05 0.18
CA ALA A 178 12.32 -0.81 -0.74
C ALA A 178 10.83 -0.43 -0.83
N VAL A 179 10.20 -0.12 0.32
CA VAL A 179 8.82 0.39 0.39
C VAL A 179 8.70 1.68 -0.42
N PHE A 180 9.57 2.66 -0.19
CA PHE A 180 9.52 3.92 -0.91
C PHE A 180 9.77 3.76 -2.41
N ARG A 181 10.72 2.91 -2.82
CA ARG A 181 10.95 2.60 -4.25
C ARG A 181 9.70 2.00 -4.89
N TRP A 182 9.03 1.09 -4.20
CA TRP A 182 7.78 0.49 -4.65
C TRP A 182 6.67 1.51 -4.85
N LEU A 183 6.42 2.36 -3.85
CA LEU A 183 5.39 3.39 -3.95
C LEU A 183 5.68 4.39 -5.08
N HIS A 184 6.95 4.75 -5.32
CA HIS A 184 7.31 5.59 -6.47
C HIS A 184 7.13 4.86 -7.80
N PHE A 185 7.59 3.62 -7.91
CA PHE A 185 7.41 2.80 -9.11
C PHE A 185 5.93 2.68 -9.48
N PHE A 186 5.07 2.39 -8.51
CA PHE A 186 3.65 2.23 -8.73
C PHE A 186 2.95 3.56 -9.05
N THR A 187 3.34 4.66 -8.40
CA THR A 187 2.85 6.02 -8.74
C THR A 187 3.23 6.43 -10.16
N ILE A 188 4.47 6.15 -10.57
CA ILE A 188 4.94 6.38 -11.95
C ILE A 188 4.18 5.49 -12.92
N GLY A 189 3.92 4.23 -12.57
CA GLY A 189 3.11 3.30 -13.36
C GLY A 189 1.70 3.83 -13.62
N PHE A 190 1.02 4.36 -12.60
CA PHE A 190 -0.28 5.01 -12.76
C PHE A 190 -0.20 6.29 -13.60
N ALA A 191 0.84 7.11 -13.43
CA ALA A 191 1.05 8.31 -14.25
C ALA A 191 1.28 7.97 -15.73
N TYR A 192 2.11 6.95 -16.00
CA TYR A 192 2.34 6.44 -17.34
C TYR A 192 1.05 5.91 -17.97
N LEU A 193 0.29 5.08 -17.24
CA LEU A 193 -1.03 4.62 -17.67
C LEU A 193 -1.95 5.78 -18.02
N LEU A 194 -2.04 6.78 -17.15
CA LEU A 194 -2.88 7.95 -17.37
C LEU A 194 -2.50 8.68 -18.66
N VAL A 195 -1.21 8.92 -18.88
CA VAL A 195 -0.69 9.59 -20.08
C VAL A 195 -0.97 8.76 -21.33
N CYS A 196 -0.76 7.44 -21.29
CA CYS A 196 -1.06 6.56 -22.43
C CYS A 196 -2.55 6.52 -22.76
N PHE A 197 -3.42 6.39 -21.75
CA PHE A 197 -4.87 6.44 -21.95
C PHE A 197 -5.32 7.81 -22.48
N LEU A 198 -4.75 8.90 -21.95
CA LEU A 198 -5.05 10.25 -22.42
C LEU A 198 -4.60 10.44 -23.87
N ALA A 199 -3.41 9.96 -24.24
CA ALA A 199 -2.90 10.04 -25.61
C ALA A 199 -3.80 9.28 -26.59
N VAL A 200 -4.20 8.05 -26.26
CA VAL A 200 -5.13 7.27 -27.10
C VAL A 200 -6.51 7.93 -27.17
N PHE A 201 -6.99 8.48 -26.06
CA PHE A 201 -8.27 9.21 -26.02
C PHE A 201 -8.23 10.47 -26.90
N LEU A 202 -7.15 11.27 -26.82
CA LEU A 202 -6.97 12.45 -27.67
C LEU A 202 -6.81 12.07 -29.15
N LEU A 203 -6.01 11.04 -29.46
CA LEU A 203 -5.87 10.54 -30.84
C LEU A 203 -7.24 10.18 -31.42
N PHE A 204 -8.10 9.51 -30.66
CA PHE A 204 -9.46 9.22 -31.10
C PHE A 204 -10.34 10.47 -31.29
N LEU A 205 -10.21 11.49 -30.43
CA LEU A 205 -11.00 12.71 -30.60
C LEU A 205 -10.62 13.52 -31.85
N PHE A 206 -9.35 13.47 -32.25
CA PHE A 206 -8.80 14.30 -33.33
C PHE A 206 -8.53 13.53 -34.64
N THR A 207 -8.68 12.20 -34.67
CA THR A 207 -8.42 11.37 -35.85
C THR A 207 -9.41 10.21 -35.95
N ASN A 208 -9.51 9.56 -37.11
CA ASN A 208 -10.28 8.32 -37.28
C ASN A 208 -9.53 7.07 -36.74
N PHE A 209 -8.76 7.24 -35.65
CA PHE A 209 -7.98 6.15 -35.07
C PHE A 209 -8.90 5.09 -34.47
N HIS A 210 -8.60 3.81 -34.73
CA HIS A 210 -9.37 2.65 -34.24
C HIS A 210 -9.25 2.52 -32.70
N LEU A 211 -9.99 3.37 -31.98
CA LEU A 211 -9.99 3.47 -30.52
C LEU A 211 -10.20 2.13 -29.83
N TYR A 212 -11.08 1.29 -30.39
CA TYR A 212 -11.40 -0.01 -29.84
C TYR A 212 -10.12 -0.86 -29.66
N MET A 213 -9.36 -1.11 -30.72
CA MET A 213 -8.16 -1.95 -30.65
C MET A 213 -7.05 -1.34 -29.76
N ALA A 214 -6.92 -0.01 -29.76
CA ALA A 214 -5.94 0.67 -28.94
C ALA A 214 -6.27 0.62 -27.43
N LEU A 215 -7.54 0.81 -27.05
CA LEU A 215 -7.98 0.69 -25.67
C LEU A 215 -7.83 -0.74 -25.16
N PHE A 216 -8.21 -1.75 -25.95
CA PHE A 216 -8.01 -3.15 -25.58
C PHE A 216 -6.52 -3.49 -25.41
N THR A 217 -5.64 -2.94 -26.23
CA THR A 217 -4.19 -3.13 -26.08
C THR A 217 -3.66 -2.46 -24.81
N LEU A 218 -4.13 -1.25 -24.49
CA LEU A 218 -3.74 -0.53 -23.27
C LEU A 218 -4.16 -1.24 -21.98
N LEU A 219 -5.22 -2.05 -22.02
CA LEU A 219 -5.66 -2.87 -20.90
C LEU A 219 -4.71 -4.03 -20.56
N LEU A 220 -3.75 -4.35 -21.44
CA LEU A 220 -2.66 -5.26 -21.10
C LEU A 220 -1.69 -4.64 -20.08
N VAL A 221 -1.62 -3.31 -19.96
CA VAL A 221 -0.70 -2.66 -19.03
C VAL A 221 -1.13 -2.86 -17.56
N PRO A 222 -2.40 -2.64 -17.16
CA PRO A 222 -2.89 -3.07 -15.85
C PRO A 222 -2.69 -4.57 -15.59
N ALA A 223 -2.90 -5.43 -16.58
CA ALA A 223 -2.64 -6.87 -16.45
C ALA A 223 -1.15 -7.12 -16.14
N PHE A 224 -0.22 -6.49 -16.85
CA PHE A 224 1.22 -6.60 -16.56
C PHE A 224 1.59 -6.06 -15.18
N LEU A 225 0.99 -4.93 -14.77
CA LEU A 225 1.19 -4.38 -13.42
C LEU A 225 0.73 -5.35 -12.33
N ILE A 226 -0.40 -6.04 -12.51
CA ILE A 226 -0.84 -7.09 -11.57
C ILE A 226 0.22 -8.19 -11.45
N HIS A 227 0.83 -8.61 -12.55
CA HIS A 227 1.91 -9.60 -12.52
C HIS A 227 3.16 -9.07 -11.81
N ALA A 228 3.52 -7.80 -12.05
CA ALA A 228 4.63 -7.14 -11.36
C ALA A 228 4.38 -7.04 -9.85
N ILE A 229 3.14 -6.75 -9.42
CA ILE A 229 2.73 -6.77 -8.01
C ILE A 229 2.90 -8.17 -7.43
N GLY A 230 2.44 -9.22 -8.12
CA GLY A 230 2.60 -10.60 -7.67
C GLY A 230 4.06 -11.00 -7.49
N TYR A 231 4.89 -10.71 -8.49
CA TYR A 231 6.34 -10.95 -8.43
C TYR A 231 7.00 -10.21 -7.26
N TRP A 232 6.66 -8.93 -7.07
CA TRP A 232 7.25 -8.12 -6.01
C TRP A 232 6.76 -8.54 -4.62
N ALA A 233 5.49 -8.93 -4.49
CA ALA A 233 4.92 -9.47 -3.25
C ALA A 233 5.69 -10.71 -2.76
N ILE A 234 6.10 -11.59 -3.69
CA ILE A 234 6.88 -12.79 -3.40
C ILE A 234 8.34 -12.42 -3.09
N LYS A 235 8.98 -11.59 -3.94
CA LYS A 235 10.42 -11.29 -3.85
C LYS A 235 10.80 -10.50 -2.61
N GLU A 236 10.05 -9.44 -2.31
CA GLU A 236 10.46 -8.48 -1.27
C GLU A 236 9.81 -8.79 0.09
N SER A 237 8.80 -9.67 0.14
CA SER A 237 8.00 -10.01 1.33
C SER A 237 7.29 -8.83 2.02
N VAL A 238 7.55 -7.60 1.56
CA VAL A 238 7.09 -6.32 2.15
C VAL A 238 5.57 -6.17 2.11
N ILE A 239 4.94 -6.64 1.03
CA ILE A 239 3.46 -6.65 0.91
C ILE A 239 2.87 -7.72 1.83
N ILE A 240 3.42 -8.94 1.82
CA ILE A 240 2.83 -10.10 2.53
C ILE A 240 3.05 -10.04 4.04
N HIS A 241 4.19 -9.54 4.51
CA HIS A 241 4.48 -9.44 5.95
C HIS A 241 4.02 -8.12 6.57
N GLY A 242 3.42 -7.22 5.77
CA GLY A 242 2.94 -5.94 6.24
C GLY A 242 4.01 -5.23 7.05
N ASN A 243 5.05 -4.69 6.40
CA ASN A 243 6.05 -3.87 7.09
C ASN A 243 5.53 -2.49 7.53
N GLY A 244 4.21 -2.30 7.62
CA GLY A 244 3.56 -1.35 8.55
C GLY A 244 3.31 -1.94 9.96
N ALA A 245 3.93 -3.09 10.25
CA ALA A 245 3.94 -3.69 11.57
C ALA A 245 5.27 -3.42 12.29
N GLY A 246 5.58 -2.14 12.43
CA GLY A 246 5.73 -1.58 13.77
C GLY A 246 4.43 -1.72 14.58
N ARG A 247 3.91 -2.95 14.75
CA ARG A 247 2.82 -3.23 15.67
C ARG A 247 3.39 -3.26 17.08
N SER A 248 3.63 -2.06 17.60
CA SER A 248 3.56 -1.73 19.03
C SER A 248 2.21 -1.13 19.43
N ASN A 249 1.31 -0.70 18.51
CA ASN A 249 0.17 0.16 18.92
C ASN A 249 -1.28 -0.31 18.63
N GLY A 250 -1.54 -1.57 18.26
CA GLY A 250 -2.93 -2.01 17.95
C GLY A 250 -3.53 -3.12 18.81
N ARG A 251 -2.71 -3.85 19.58
CA ARG A 251 -3.15 -4.93 20.49
C ARG A 251 -2.73 -4.71 21.95
N TYR A 252 -2.12 -3.56 22.22
CA TYR A 252 -1.47 -3.22 23.49
C TYR A 252 -2.35 -2.42 24.47
N GLN A 253 -3.68 -2.52 24.34
CA GLN A 253 -4.57 -2.04 25.39
C GLN A 253 -5.05 -3.14 26.36
N ASN A 254 -4.80 -4.43 26.06
CA ASN A 254 -5.31 -5.53 26.90
C ASN A 254 -4.24 -6.33 27.66
N SER A 255 -3.02 -5.81 27.78
CA SER A 255 -2.13 -6.27 28.84
C SER A 255 -1.25 -5.10 29.29
N ARG A 256 -1.80 -4.22 30.15
CA ARG A 256 -0.94 -3.56 31.13
C ARG A 256 -0.13 -4.69 31.76
N LEU A 257 1.21 -4.66 31.64
CA LEU A 257 2.04 -5.40 32.59
C LEU A 257 1.50 -4.99 33.96
N SER A 258 1.16 -5.95 34.83
CA SER A 258 0.77 -5.57 36.18
C SER A 258 1.87 -4.66 36.72
N GLU A 259 1.51 -3.54 37.36
CA GLU A 259 2.48 -2.55 37.85
C GLU A 259 3.56 -3.21 38.73
N SER A 260 3.18 -4.29 39.42
CA SER A 260 4.07 -5.15 40.19
C SER A 260 5.15 -5.85 39.35
N LEU A 261 4.82 -6.35 38.15
CA LEU A 261 5.76 -7.02 37.26
C LEU A 261 6.69 -6.01 36.58
N ALA A 262 6.16 -4.87 36.14
CA ALA A 262 6.96 -3.79 35.54
C ALA A 262 7.99 -3.24 36.54
N SER A 263 7.57 -3.00 37.78
CA SER A 263 8.46 -2.51 38.85
C SER A 263 9.55 -3.51 39.23
N ASN A 264 9.23 -4.81 39.28
CA ASN A 264 10.23 -5.85 39.53
C ASN A 264 11.28 -5.93 38.41
N LEU A 265 10.82 -5.88 37.16
CA LEU A 265 11.66 -5.88 35.97
C LEU A 265 12.55 -4.65 35.88
N LYS A 266 12.02 -3.45 36.19
CA LYS A 266 12.78 -2.21 36.24
C LYS A 266 13.93 -2.31 37.24
N ARG A 267 13.64 -2.81 38.44
CA ARG A 267 14.67 -3.01 39.48
C ARG A 267 15.76 -3.97 39.03
N LYS A 268 15.40 -5.09 38.40
CA LYS A 268 16.38 -6.05 37.86
C LYS A 268 17.23 -5.43 36.75
N LEU A 269 16.63 -4.65 35.85
CA LEU A 269 17.36 -3.95 34.78
C LEU A 269 18.35 -2.92 35.35
N LEU A 270 17.92 -2.12 36.33
CA LEU A 270 18.81 -1.16 37.00
C LEU A 270 19.95 -1.86 37.74
N ASN A 271 19.69 -2.99 38.42
CA ASN A 271 20.75 -3.77 39.07
C ASN A 271 21.80 -4.29 38.06
N LEU A 272 21.38 -4.76 36.88
CA LEU A 272 22.31 -5.15 35.82
C LEU A 272 23.19 -3.98 35.36
N MET A 273 22.66 -2.76 35.31
CA MET A 273 23.43 -1.58 34.90
C MET A 273 24.34 -1.09 36.01
N GLU A 274 23.81 -0.87 37.22
CA GLU A 274 24.51 -0.18 38.29
C GLU A 274 25.50 -1.08 39.04
N THR A 275 25.13 -2.35 39.25
CA THR A 275 25.94 -3.31 40.01
C THR A 275 26.82 -4.14 39.07
N GLU A 276 26.21 -4.81 38.09
CA GLU A 276 26.93 -5.73 37.20
C GLU A 276 27.65 -5.01 36.04
N LYS A 277 27.34 -3.73 35.80
CA LYS A 277 27.95 -2.89 34.75
C LYS A 277 27.98 -3.56 33.37
N ILE A 278 26.91 -4.25 33.00
CA ILE A 278 26.80 -5.02 31.75
C ILE A 278 27.04 -4.16 30.50
N TYR A 279 26.86 -2.85 30.60
CA TYR A 279 27.13 -1.90 29.53
C TYR A 279 28.61 -1.88 29.07
N ARG A 280 29.55 -2.41 29.87
CA ARG A 280 30.96 -2.55 29.50
C ARG A 280 31.22 -3.68 28.49
N GLU A 281 30.29 -4.61 28.33
CA GLU A 281 30.48 -5.69 27.38
C GLU A 281 30.16 -5.22 25.95
N SER A 282 31.08 -5.49 25.02
CA SER A 282 31.03 -5.01 23.64
C SER A 282 29.77 -5.44 22.88
N LYS A 283 29.20 -6.62 23.21
CA LYS A 283 28.05 -7.21 22.50
C LYS A 283 26.70 -7.06 23.23
N MET A 284 26.55 -6.19 24.23
CA MET A 284 25.24 -6.02 24.87
C MET A 284 24.23 -5.29 23.98
N GLY A 285 23.20 -6.03 23.58
CA GLY A 285 22.00 -5.52 22.94
C GLY A 285 20.72 -6.11 23.53
N LEU A 286 19.61 -5.87 22.85
CA LEU A 286 18.30 -6.34 23.27
C LEU A 286 18.23 -7.87 23.48
N PRO A 287 18.75 -8.74 22.59
CA PRO A 287 18.69 -10.19 22.78
C PRO A 287 19.41 -10.67 24.05
N GLU A 288 20.59 -10.13 24.33
CA GLU A 288 21.45 -10.56 25.43
C GLU A 288 20.87 -10.18 26.80
N ILE A 289 20.35 -8.95 26.93
CA ILE A 289 19.73 -8.49 28.18
C ILE A 289 18.43 -9.23 28.44
N SER A 290 17.66 -9.49 27.38
CA SER A 290 16.41 -10.26 27.48
C SER A 290 16.66 -11.67 28.02
N LYS A 291 17.74 -12.31 27.54
CA LYS A 291 18.16 -13.63 28.00
C LYS A 291 18.59 -13.62 29.47
N ARG A 292 19.40 -12.63 29.90
CA ARG A 292 19.84 -12.50 31.30
C ARG A 292 18.68 -12.24 32.26
N LEU A 293 17.72 -11.42 31.85
CA LEU A 293 16.52 -11.14 32.62
C LEU A 293 15.46 -12.25 32.53
N SER A 294 15.69 -13.27 31.70
CA SER A 294 14.73 -14.35 31.40
C SER A 294 13.36 -13.82 30.98
N VAL A 295 13.35 -12.78 30.13
CA VAL A 295 12.13 -12.14 29.63
C VAL A 295 12.12 -12.03 28.12
N ASN A 296 10.93 -11.91 27.54
CA ASN A 296 10.77 -11.68 26.12
C ASN A 296 11.32 -10.27 25.77
N SER A 297 12.15 -10.18 24.73
CA SER A 297 12.74 -8.93 24.23
C SER A 297 11.74 -7.81 23.96
N ARG A 298 10.52 -8.17 23.56
CA ARG A 298 9.42 -7.23 23.36
C ARG A 298 8.99 -6.57 24.68
N TYR A 299 8.93 -7.32 25.77
CA TYR A 299 8.60 -6.78 27.10
C TYR A 299 9.70 -5.87 27.63
N LEU A 300 10.96 -6.25 27.44
CA LEU A 300 12.08 -5.42 27.86
C LEU A 300 12.12 -4.09 27.09
N SER A 301 11.93 -4.13 25.76
CA SER A 301 11.87 -2.91 24.95
C SER A 301 10.68 -2.02 25.33
N GLN A 302 9.54 -2.63 25.66
CA GLN A 302 8.34 -1.89 26.10
C GLN A 302 8.55 -1.23 27.45
N LEU A 303 9.10 -1.96 28.43
CA LEU A 303 9.43 -1.43 29.76
C LEU A 303 10.35 -0.21 29.63
N VAL A 304 11.42 -0.32 28.83
CA VAL A 304 12.39 0.77 28.70
C VAL A 304 11.78 2.00 28.07
N ASN A 305 10.97 1.81 27.03
CA ASN A 305 10.28 2.91 26.38
C ASN A 305 9.27 3.60 27.31
N GLN A 306 8.54 2.84 28.13
CA GLN A 306 7.55 3.39 29.07
C GLN A 306 8.21 4.10 30.26
N GLU A 307 9.19 3.47 30.91
CA GLU A 307 9.80 3.96 32.14
C GLU A 307 10.88 5.03 31.93
N PHE A 308 11.59 4.97 30.81
CA PHE A 308 12.74 5.85 30.53
C PHE A 308 12.58 6.69 29.26
N GLN A 309 11.46 6.55 28.54
CA GLN A 309 11.13 7.35 27.35
C GLN A 309 12.20 7.32 26.24
N CYS A 310 12.95 6.21 26.14
CA CYS A 310 14.04 6.04 25.19
C CYS A 310 14.10 4.61 24.63
N ARG A 311 14.99 4.35 23.65
CA ARG A 311 15.27 2.99 23.18
C ARG A 311 16.27 2.32 24.12
N LEU A 312 16.22 0.99 24.24
CA LEU A 312 17.18 0.24 25.07
C LEU A 312 18.65 0.48 24.66
N THR A 313 18.93 0.67 23.38
CA THR A 313 20.27 1.04 22.90
C THR A 313 20.72 2.39 23.43
N ASP A 314 19.81 3.36 23.46
CA ASP A 314 20.09 4.72 23.93
C ASP A 314 20.29 4.71 25.44
N PHE A 315 19.48 3.92 26.16
CA PHE A 315 19.62 3.68 27.60
C PHE A 315 20.99 3.11 27.96
N ILE A 316 21.45 2.05 27.28
CA ILE A 316 22.77 1.45 27.53
C ILE A 316 23.89 2.44 27.20
N ASN A 317 23.77 3.15 26.07
CA ASN A 317 24.77 4.10 25.63
C ASN A 317 24.91 5.29 26.60
N ALA A 318 23.82 5.71 27.24
CA ALA A 318 23.89 6.72 28.30
C ALA A 318 24.84 6.28 29.44
N TYR A 319 24.72 5.04 29.92
CA TYR A 319 25.63 4.48 30.94
C TYR A 319 27.08 4.39 30.43
N ARG A 320 27.30 4.00 29.17
CA ARG A 320 28.65 3.96 28.56
C ARG A 320 29.28 5.35 28.51
N ILE A 321 28.53 6.35 28.07
CA ILE A 321 28.97 7.74 27.98
C ILE A 321 29.30 8.29 29.38
N ASP A 322 28.45 8.03 30.37
CA ASP A 322 28.68 8.56 31.71
C ASP A 322 29.87 7.88 32.41
N GLU A 323 30.11 6.58 32.17
CA GLU A 323 31.33 5.92 32.63
C GLU A 323 32.57 6.48 31.94
N ALA A 324 32.53 6.69 30.62
CA ALA A 324 33.63 7.28 29.86
C ALA A 324 33.98 8.69 30.37
N LYS A 325 32.97 9.54 30.63
CA LYS A 325 33.18 10.86 31.27
C LYS A 325 33.88 10.75 32.62
N ARG A 326 33.50 9.79 33.46
CA ARG A 326 34.15 9.57 34.76
C ARG A 326 35.60 9.15 34.59
N MET A 327 35.88 8.23 33.66
CA MET A 327 37.24 7.76 33.37
C MET A 327 38.12 8.88 32.83
N LEU A 328 37.59 9.79 32.00
CA LEU A 328 38.33 10.93 31.46
C LEU A 328 38.80 11.93 32.53
N ILE A 329 38.10 12.02 33.66
CA ILE A 329 38.39 13.00 34.72
C ILE A 329 39.22 12.37 35.86
N ASP A 330 39.14 11.05 36.02
CA ASP A 330 39.85 10.33 37.08
C ASP A 330 41.34 10.16 36.74
N LYS A 331 42.21 10.71 37.62
CA LYS A 331 43.67 10.65 37.50
C LYS A 331 44.20 9.23 37.31
N LYS A 332 43.49 8.21 37.80
CA LYS A 332 43.84 6.80 37.63
C LYS A 332 43.93 6.39 36.16
N TYR A 333 43.10 6.95 35.29
CA TYR A 333 43.03 6.60 33.87
C TYR A 333 43.73 7.62 32.96
N SER A 334 44.44 8.60 33.53
CA SER A 334 45.17 9.63 32.79
C SER A 334 46.24 9.11 31.83
N HIS A 335 46.67 7.85 32.00
CA HIS A 335 47.62 7.18 31.12
C HIS A 335 46.96 6.54 29.88
N LEU A 336 45.63 6.47 29.83
CA LEU A 336 44.88 5.92 28.69
C LEU A 336 44.61 7.02 27.66
N SER A 337 44.74 6.67 26.37
CA SER A 337 44.29 7.54 25.29
C SER A 337 42.77 7.52 25.16
N LEU A 338 42.21 8.44 24.38
CA LEU A 338 40.77 8.49 24.12
C LEU A 338 40.22 7.21 23.44
N LEU A 339 41.10 6.40 22.84
CA LEU A 339 40.77 5.08 22.27
C LEU A 339 40.86 3.97 23.32
N GLY A 340 41.63 4.17 24.39
CA GLY A 340 41.78 3.24 25.50
C GLY A 340 40.73 3.41 26.61
N ILE A 341 39.98 4.51 26.58
CA ILE A 341 38.77 4.75 27.39
C ILE A 341 37.55 4.37 26.55
#